data_AF-A0A418M3X7-F1
#
_entry.id   AF-A0A418M3X7-F1
#
_cell.length_a   1.000
_cell.length_b   1.000
_cell.length_c   1.000
_cell.angle_alpha   90.00
_cell.angle_beta   90.00
_cell.angle_gamma   90.00
#
_symmetry.space_group_name_H-M   'P 1'
#
loop_
_entity.id
_entity.type
_entity.pdbx_description
1 polymer ?
#
loop_
_entity_poly.entity_id
_entity_poly.type
_entity_poly.pdbx_seq_one_letter_code
_entity_poly.pdbx_strand_id
1 'polypeptide(L)'
;MKKLLIILLLLAGNSFAQTELKGWTGYRGNPFDRVITLMGTDTAATVSVSAYQENKAALLAPTDQPSVSKTGKQLLIRWANTIALPDQSWIEIRMGSTVRYAGWLLISKDPKSFVAPPSSNLTKFFTLENVASGHVLPHSGASRLLVGDCYPSDRSTADPLWRVEAFDDNTCVLRGPPSETFSGTVVVTVYKKLSN
;
A
#
# COMPACT_ATOMS: atom_id res chain seq x y z
N MET A 1 -49.39 3.95 -6.45
CA MET A 1 -48.46 3.51 -5.38
C MET A 1 -47.20 2.81 -5.90
N LYS A 2 -47.25 1.95 -6.93
CA LYS A 2 -46.04 1.25 -7.48
C LYS A 2 -44.89 2.16 -7.95
N LYS A 3 -45.20 3.33 -8.52
CA LYS A 3 -44.17 4.29 -9.00
C LYS A 3 -43.38 4.97 -7.86
N LEU A 4 -43.98 5.14 -6.69
CA LEU A 4 -43.31 5.74 -5.52
C LEU A 4 -42.28 4.78 -4.93
N LEU A 5 -42.57 3.47 -4.93
CA LEU A 5 -41.67 2.43 -4.42
C LEU A 5 -40.38 2.32 -5.24
N ILE A 6 -40.47 2.46 -6.57
CA ILE A 6 -39.31 2.42 -7.48
C ILE A 6 -38.41 3.65 -7.25
N ILE A 7 -39.00 4.83 -7.03
CA ILE A 7 -38.23 6.05 -6.74
C ILE A 7 -37.52 5.94 -5.38
N LEU A 8 -38.17 5.39 -4.36
CA LEU A 8 -37.56 5.12 -3.05
C LEU A 8 -36.41 4.09 -3.13
N LEU A 9 -36.56 3.04 -3.97
CA LEU A 9 -35.49 2.06 -4.20
C LEU A 9 -34.28 2.67 -4.92
N LEU A 10 -34.50 3.55 -5.90
CA LEU A 10 -33.44 4.22 -6.65
C LEU A 10 -32.69 5.25 -5.79
N LEU A 11 -33.37 5.91 -4.85
CA LEU A 11 -32.74 6.82 -3.89
C LEU A 11 -31.88 6.07 -2.87
N ALA A 12 -32.23 4.84 -2.49
CA ALA A 12 -31.45 4.03 -1.56
C ALA A 12 -30.12 3.53 -2.17
N GLY A 13 -30.05 3.36 -3.50
CA GLY A 13 -28.90 2.76 -4.19
C GLY A 13 -27.59 3.54 -4.08
N ASN A 14 -27.63 4.86 -3.88
CA ASN A 14 -26.42 5.69 -3.77
C ASN A 14 -25.69 5.55 -2.43
N SER A 15 -26.28 4.85 -1.46
CA SER A 15 -25.74 4.73 -0.10
C SER A 15 -24.62 3.69 0.03
N PHE A 16 -24.34 2.90 -1.01
CA PHE A 16 -23.48 1.72 -0.94
C PHE A 16 -22.13 1.86 -1.67
N ALA A 17 -21.81 3.01 -2.25
CA ALA A 17 -20.51 3.22 -2.91
C ALA A 17 -19.40 3.52 -1.87
N GLN A 18 -19.04 2.52 -1.06
CA GLN A 18 -17.81 2.52 -0.28
C GLN A 18 -16.64 2.18 -1.22
N THR A 19 -15.59 3.00 -1.17
CA THR A 19 -14.36 2.72 -1.90
C THR A 19 -13.40 1.96 -1.00
N GLU A 20 -12.91 0.81 -1.44
CA GLU A 20 -11.97 0.01 -0.66
C GLU A 20 -10.60 0.68 -0.59
N LEU A 21 -10.03 0.78 0.61
CA LEU A 21 -8.63 1.17 0.82
C LEU A 21 -7.75 -0.04 0.48
N LYS A 22 -7.10 0.00 -0.68
CA LYS A 22 -6.23 -1.10 -1.11
C LYS A 22 -4.88 -1.05 -0.40
N GLY A 23 -4.61 -2.07 0.41
CA GLY A 23 -3.26 -2.51 0.77
C GLY A 23 -2.41 -1.51 1.55
N TRP A 24 -2.97 -0.89 2.60
CA TRP A 24 -2.15 -0.02 3.44
C TRP A 24 -1.21 -0.85 4.31
N THR A 25 0.09 -0.66 4.14
CA THR A 25 1.14 -1.36 4.89
C THR A 25 2.09 -0.36 5.52
N GLY A 26 2.43 -0.59 6.79
CA GLY A 26 3.34 0.25 7.56
C GLY A 26 4.29 -0.55 8.45
N TYR A 27 5.29 0.13 8.99
CA TYR A 27 6.26 -0.45 9.90
C TYR A 27 5.98 0.00 11.33
N ARG A 28 6.09 -0.93 12.26
CA ARG A 28 5.92 -0.69 13.69
C ARG A 28 7.00 0.25 14.21
N GLY A 29 6.60 1.26 14.99
CA GLY A 29 7.50 2.23 15.60
C GLY A 29 7.86 3.42 14.72
N ASN A 30 7.45 3.43 13.45
CA ASN A 30 7.66 4.56 12.54
C ASN A 30 6.36 5.34 12.31
N PRO A 31 6.43 6.66 12.08
CA PRO A 31 5.29 7.39 11.56
C PRO A 31 4.79 6.78 10.25
N PHE A 32 3.48 6.81 10.03
CA PHE A 32 2.85 6.30 8.83
C PHE A 32 1.89 7.34 8.25
N ASP A 33 2.19 7.76 7.02
CA ASP A 33 1.45 8.79 6.30
C ASP A 33 0.84 8.22 5.01
N ARG A 34 -0.40 8.63 4.74
CA ARG A 34 -1.12 8.32 3.49
C ARG A 34 -1.89 9.52 3.00
N VAL A 35 -1.84 9.73 1.68
CA VAL A 35 -2.60 10.77 1.01
C VAL A 35 -3.65 10.12 0.13
N ILE A 36 -4.90 10.55 0.29
CA ILE A 36 -6.01 10.16 -0.57
C ILE A 36 -6.45 11.37 -1.38
N THR A 37 -6.68 11.17 -2.67
CA THR A 37 -7.31 12.19 -3.52
C THR A 37 -8.82 11.97 -3.50
N LEU A 38 -9.52 12.99 -3.03
CA LEU A 38 -10.98 13.03 -2.95
C LEU A 38 -11.59 13.30 -4.32
N MET A 39 -12.74 12.68 -4.57
CA MET A 39 -13.52 12.96 -5.77
C MET A 39 -14.17 14.34 -5.66
N GLY A 40 -14.54 14.94 -6.80
CA GLY A 40 -15.25 16.24 -6.82
C GLY A 40 -16.60 16.21 -6.08
N THR A 41 -17.16 15.02 -5.89
CA THR A 41 -18.41 14.78 -5.15
C THR A 41 -18.21 14.65 -3.63
N ASP A 42 -16.97 14.57 -3.13
CA ASP A 42 -16.65 14.47 -1.71
C ASP A 42 -16.62 15.87 -1.06
N THR A 43 -17.77 16.54 -1.06
CA THR A 43 -17.91 17.95 -0.64
C THR A 43 -18.11 18.14 0.86
N ALA A 44 -18.12 17.06 1.65
CA ALA A 44 -18.34 17.14 3.09
C ALA A 44 -17.33 18.06 3.77
N ALA A 45 -17.86 18.95 4.63
CA ALA A 45 -17.06 19.88 5.43
C ALA A 45 -16.29 19.15 6.55
N THR A 46 -16.90 18.11 7.11
CA THR A 46 -16.29 17.29 8.17
C THR A 46 -15.75 16.00 7.58
N VAL A 47 -14.49 15.70 7.94
CA VAL A 47 -13.83 14.42 7.63
C VAL A 47 -13.29 13.85 8.92
N SER A 48 -13.56 12.57 9.17
CA SER A 48 -12.97 11.86 10.29
C SER A 48 -12.37 10.55 9.82
N VAL A 49 -11.34 10.10 10.53
CA VAL A 49 -10.72 8.80 10.32
C VAL A 49 -10.74 8.07 11.65
N SER A 50 -11.04 6.78 11.59
CA SER A 50 -11.07 5.92 12.77
C SER A 50 -10.41 4.60 12.45
N ALA A 51 -9.61 4.11 13.39
CA ALA A 51 -8.93 2.83 13.34
C ALA A 51 -9.52 1.91 14.41
N TYR A 52 -9.70 0.65 14.03
CA TYR A 52 -10.33 -0.38 14.82
C TYR A 52 -9.44 -1.62 14.92
N GLN A 53 -9.60 -2.37 16.00
CA GLN A 53 -9.07 -3.72 16.12
C GLN A 53 -9.81 -4.66 15.15
N GLU A 54 -9.04 -5.51 14.47
CA GLU A 54 -9.57 -6.55 13.58
C GLU A 54 -10.66 -5.99 12.64
N ASN A 55 -11.71 -6.75 12.35
CA ASN A 55 -12.79 -6.34 11.44
C ASN A 55 -13.83 -5.48 12.18
N LYS A 56 -13.36 -4.34 12.73
CA LYS A 56 -14.19 -3.37 13.45
C LYS A 56 -14.74 -3.87 14.79
N ALA A 57 -14.04 -4.80 15.45
CA ALA A 57 -14.46 -5.37 16.72
C ALA A 57 -14.49 -4.33 17.85
N ALA A 58 -13.47 -3.47 17.91
CA ALA A 58 -13.36 -2.40 18.90
C ALA A 58 -12.61 -1.20 18.32
N LEU A 59 -12.94 0.01 18.78
CA LEU A 59 -12.19 1.21 18.43
C LEU A 59 -10.81 1.17 19.11
N LEU A 60 -9.74 1.51 18.39
CA LEU A 60 -8.41 1.64 19.02
C LEU A 60 -8.40 2.80 20.02
N ALA A 61 -7.46 2.73 20.97
CA ALA A 61 -7.26 3.79 21.95
C ALA A 61 -7.01 5.15 21.27
N PRO A 62 -7.41 6.29 21.87
CA PRO A 62 -7.24 7.61 21.26
C PRO A 62 -5.80 7.93 20.82
N THR A 63 -4.80 7.41 21.52
CA THR A 63 -3.37 7.57 21.19
C THR A 63 -2.94 6.82 19.92
N ASP A 64 -3.72 5.82 19.51
CA ASP A 64 -3.46 4.95 18.36
C ASP A 64 -4.36 5.31 17.16
N GLN A 65 -5.20 6.33 17.33
CA GLN A 65 -6.03 6.85 16.25
C GLN A 65 -5.18 7.68 15.27
N PRO A 66 -5.44 7.57 13.96
CA PRO A 66 -4.84 8.47 12.99
C PRO A 66 -5.37 9.89 13.18
N SER A 67 -4.49 10.85 12.93
CA SER A 67 -4.88 12.22 12.65
C SER A 67 -5.23 12.38 11.16
N VAL A 68 -6.10 13.35 10.86
CA VAL A 68 -6.49 13.66 9.48
C VAL A 68 -6.45 15.17 9.23
N SER A 69 -5.94 15.56 8.07
CA SER A 69 -5.98 16.94 7.59
C SER A 69 -6.40 16.99 6.14
N LYS A 70 -7.22 17.98 5.77
CA LYS A 70 -7.76 18.17 4.42
C LYS A 70 -7.21 19.46 3.82
N THR A 71 -6.63 19.37 2.63
CA THR A 71 -6.16 20.53 1.85
C THR A 71 -6.70 20.42 0.44
N GLY A 72 -7.72 21.21 0.12
CA GLY A 72 -8.45 21.10 -1.15
C GLY A 72 -9.05 19.71 -1.33
N LYS A 73 -8.60 18.99 -2.37
CA LYS A 73 -9.01 17.62 -2.67
C LYS A 73 -8.10 16.55 -2.07
N GLN A 74 -7.08 16.91 -1.31
CA GLN A 74 -6.18 15.94 -0.69
C GLN A 74 -6.54 15.75 0.77
N LEU A 75 -6.55 14.48 1.20
CA LEU A 75 -6.73 14.08 2.59
C LEU A 75 -5.46 13.39 3.05
N LEU A 76 -4.71 14.03 3.94
CA LEU A 76 -3.54 13.44 4.59
C LEU A 76 -3.98 12.76 5.89
N ILE A 77 -3.63 11.49 6.02
CA ILE A 77 -3.94 10.63 7.15
C ILE A 77 -2.61 10.19 7.74
N ARG A 78 -2.43 10.42 9.04
CA ARG A 78 -1.14 10.28 9.71
C ARG A 78 -1.26 9.61 11.06
N TRP A 79 -0.49 8.56 11.24
CA TRP A 79 -0.11 8.03 12.54
C TRP A 79 1.25 8.59 12.92
N ALA A 80 1.32 9.30 14.05
CA ALA A 80 2.59 9.81 14.55
C ALA A 80 3.52 8.70 15.05
N ASN A 81 2.94 7.60 15.53
CA ASN A 81 3.64 6.41 15.97
C ASN A 81 2.73 5.18 15.76
N THR A 82 3.31 4.06 15.36
CA THR A 82 2.63 2.79 15.09
C THR A 82 3.05 1.68 16.06
N ILE A 83 3.86 1.98 17.08
CA ILE A 83 4.48 0.97 17.97
C ILE A 83 3.44 0.09 18.68
N ALA A 84 2.32 0.68 19.08
CA ALA A 84 1.25 0.03 19.83
C ALA A 84 0.10 -0.48 18.94
N LEU A 85 0.14 -0.21 17.63
CA LEU A 85 -0.91 -0.68 16.72
C LEU A 85 -0.92 -2.21 16.64
N PRO A 86 -2.08 -2.87 16.57
CA PRO A 86 -2.13 -4.29 16.22
C PRO A 86 -1.47 -4.58 14.87
N ASP A 87 -1.05 -5.81 14.62
CA ASP A 87 -0.47 -6.22 13.32
C ASP A 87 -1.46 -6.01 12.15
N GLN A 88 -2.76 -6.03 12.44
CA GLN A 88 -3.82 -5.74 11.49
C GLN A 88 -4.89 -4.87 12.14
N SER A 89 -5.25 -3.76 11.49
CA SER A 89 -6.28 -2.82 11.95
C SER A 89 -7.22 -2.44 10.80
N TRP A 90 -8.52 -2.34 11.06
CA TRP A 90 -9.49 -1.84 10.09
C TRP A 90 -9.59 -0.33 10.18
N ILE A 91 -9.57 0.36 9.05
CA ILE A 91 -9.62 1.81 8.95
C ILE A 91 -10.92 2.22 8.28
N GLU A 92 -11.60 3.24 8.82
CA GLU A 92 -12.73 3.90 8.19
C GLU A 92 -12.46 5.39 8.05
N ILE A 93 -12.81 5.93 6.88
CA ILE A 93 -12.77 7.34 6.57
C ILE A 93 -14.19 7.78 6.30
N ARG A 94 -14.68 8.69 7.13
CA ARG A 94 -16.04 9.22 7.04
C ARG A 94 -16.01 10.64 6.50
N MET A 95 -16.95 10.89 5.58
CA MET A 95 -17.25 12.20 5.02
C MET A 95 -18.64 12.58 5.53
N GLY A 96 -18.71 13.46 6.52
CA GLY A 96 -19.94 13.67 7.28
C GLY A 96 -20.38 12.39 8.01
N SER A 97 -21.60 11.92 7.74
CA SER A 97 -22.15 10.68 8.31
C SER A 97 -21.83 9.41 7.50
N THR A 98 -21.32 9.56 6.28
CA THR A 98 -21.12 8.44 5.35
C THR A 98 -19.71 7.89 5.45
N VAL A 99 -19.56 6.57 5.59
CA VAL A 99 -18.27 5.88 5.39
C VAL A 99 -17.96 5.93 3.90
N ARG A 100 -16.91 6.67 3.53
CA ARG A 100 -16.51 6.85 2.13
C ARG A 100 -15.44 5.86 1.72
N TYR A 101 -14.47 5.63 2.60
CA TYR A 101 -13.42 4.66 2.40
C TYR A 101 -13.29 3.75 3.60
N ALA A 102 -13.02 2.47 3.36
CA ALA A 102 -12.71 1.52 4.41
C ALA A 102 -11.75 0.44 3.93
N GLY A 103 -10.91 -0.10 4.83
CA GLY A 103 -10.02 -1.20 4.49
C GLY A 103 -8.97 -1.48 5.54
N TRP A 104 -8.05 -2.39 5.21
CA TRP A 104 -7.05 -2.90 6.13
C TRP A 104 -5.77 -2.08 6.13
N LEU A 105 -5.27 -1.80 7.34
CA LEU A 105 -3.89 -1.42 7.63
C LEU A 105 -3.15 -2.62 8.21
N LEU A 106 -2.02 -2.98 7.61
CA LEU A 106 -1.13 -4.04 8.08
C LEU A 106 0.16 -3.42 8.62
N ILE A 107 0.51 -3.72 9.87
CA ILE A 107 1.70 -3.23 10.56
C ILE A 107 2.66 -4.38 10.82
N SER A 108 3.90 -4.26 10.36
CA SER A 108 4.95 -5.25 10.61
C SER A 108 5.94 -4.78 11.67
N LYS A 109 6.25 -5.63 12.66
CA LYS A 109 7.32 -5.41 13.66
C LYS A 109 8.71 -5.40 13.04
N ASP A 110 8.88 -6.16 11.97
CA ASP A 110 10.05 -6.09 11.13
C ASP A 110 9.77 -5.02 10.05
N PRO A 111 10.34 -3.81 10.14
CA PRO A 111 11.12 -3.43 8.98
C PRO A 111 12.11 -4.58 8.83
N LYS A 112 12.25 -5.20 7.66
CA LYS A 112 13.55 -5.80 7.43
C LYS A 112 14.51 -4.61 7.34
N SER A 113 15.00 -4.18 8.50
CA SER A 113 16.11 -3.26 8.66
C SER A 113 17.29 -3.97 8.02
N PHE A 114 17.46 -3.77 6.73
CA PHE A 114 18.78 -3.85 6.18
C PHE A 114 19.51 -2.59 6.59
N VAL A 115 20.20 -2.67 7.72
CA VAL A 115 21.49 -2.00 7.78
C VAL A 115 22.32 -2.73 6.74
N ALA A 116 22.50 -2.12 5.57
CA ALA A 116 23.54 -2.54 4.66
C ALA A 116 24.82 -2.61 5.49
N PRO A 117 25.44 -3.80 5.69
CA PRO A 117 26.80 -3.80 6.21
C PRO A 117 27.62 -2.90 5.26
N PRO A 118 28.46 -1.98 5.77
CA PRO A 118 29.06 -0.91 4.97
C PRO A 118 29.96 -1.33 3.79
N SER A 119 29.95 -2.58 3.32
CA SER A 119 30.79 -2.99 2.19
C SER A 119 30.39 -4.30 1.47
N SER A 120 29.13 -4.76 1.47
CA SER A 120 28.79 -5.98 0.69
C SER A 120 27.41 -6.02 0.02
N ASN A 121 26.79 -4.88 -0.28
CA ASN A 121 25.60 -4.90 -1.12
C ASN A 121 26.00 -5.22 -2.56
N LEU A 122 25.52 -6.36 -3.08
CA LEU A 122 25.59 -6.67 -4.50
C LEU A 122 24.35 -6.06 -5.15
N THR A 123 24.45 -4.82 -5.58
CA THR A 123 23.46 -4.23 -6.49
C THR A 123 23.70 -4.81 -7.88
N LYS A 124 22.70 -5.50 -8.43
CA LYS A 124 22.72 -5.97 -9.81
C LYS A 124 21.72 -5.15 -10.62
N PHE A 125 22.18 -4.70 -11.78
CA PHE A 125 21.36 -3.99 -12.77
C PHE A 125 21.00 -4.98 -13.85
N PHE A 126 19.71 -5.09 -14.14
CA PHE A 126 19.19 -5.88 -15.26
C PHE A 126 18.57 -4.92 -16.26
N THR A 127 19.14 -4.84 -17.45
CA THR A 127 18.48 -4.19 -18.59
C THR A 127 17.61 -5.23 -19.27
N LEU A 128 16.31 -4.99 -19.31
CA LEU A 128 15.32 -5.90 -19.88
C LEU A 128 14.69 -5.24 -21.09
N GLU A 129 14.52 -6.02 -22.16
CA GLU A 129 13.87 -5.57 -23.39
C GLU A 129 12.73 -6.53 -23.72
N ASN A 130 11.51 -6.00 -23.78
CA ASN A 130 10.27 -6.68 -24.16
C ASN A 130 9.99 -7.98 -23.37
N VAL A 131 10.09 -7.92 -22.04
CA VAL A 131 9.79 -9.07 -21.18
C VAL A 131 8.32 -9.10 -20.76
N ALA A 132 7.72 -10.28 -20.82
CA ALA A 132 6.35 -10.50 -20.36
C ALA A 132 6.27 -10.61 -18.83
N SER A 133 5.07 -10.45 -18.28
CA SER A 133 4.78 -10.73 -16.86
C SER A 133 5.13 -12.18 -16.50
N GLY A 134 5.76 -12.38 -15.35
CA GLY A 134 6.25 -13.69 -14.92
C GLY A 134 7.70 -13.98 -15.30
N HIS A 135 8.40 -13.02 -15.92
CA HIS A 135 9.82 -13.16 -16.23
C HIS A 135 10.66 -13.32 -14.95
N VAL A 136 11.52 -14.35 -14.94
CA VAL A 136 12.39 -14.68 -13.79
C VAL A 136 13.74 -14.01 -13.98
N LEU A 137 14.15 -13.21 -13.00
CA LEU A 137 15.46 -12.57 -12.98
C LEU A 137 16.45 -13.47 -12.21
N PRO A 138 17.47 -14.05 -12.88
CA PRO A 138 18.41 -14.93 -12.20
C PRO A 138 19.38 -14.11 -11.35
N HIS A 139 19.67 -14.56 -10.13
CA HIS A 139 20.84 -14.12 -9.40
C HIS A 139 21.62 -15.29 -8.77
N SER A 140 22.92 -15.35 -9.03
CA SER A 140 23.83 -16.26 -8.35
C SER A 140 24.53 -15.53 -7.18
N GLY A 141 24.66 -16.21 -6.04
CA GLY A 141 25.67 -15.88 -5.01
C GLY A 141 25.20 -15.23 -3.71
N ALA A 142 23.91 -15.20 -3.37
CA ALA A 142 23.46 -14.66 -2.09
C ALA A 142 22.60 -15.68 -1.32
N SER A 143 22.96 -15.93 -0.07
CA SER A 143 22.13 -16.71 0.84
C SER A 143 20.94 -15.86 1.27
N ARG A 144 19.79 -16.10 0.63
CA ARG A 144 18.47 -15.50 0.87
C ARG A 144 18.32 -14.08 0.37
N LEU A 145 17.63 -13.98 -0.77
CA LEU A 145 17.19 -12.76 -1.41
C LEU A 145 16.15 -12.03 -0.57
N LEU A 146 16.40 -10.75 -0.33
CA LEU A 146 15.38 -9.80 0.11
C LEU A 146 15.39 -8.67 -0.89
N VAL A 147 14.38 -8.66 -1.74
CA VAL A 147 14.25 -7.71 -2.85
C VAL A 147 13.99 -6.33 -2.26
N GLY A 148 15.00 -5.47 -2.31
CA GLY A 148 14.83 -4.04 -2.12
C GLY A 148 14.11 -3.40 -3.31
N ASP A 149 13.51 -2.24 -3.06
CA ASP A 149 12.68 -1.49 -4.01
C ASP A 149 13.23 -1.51 -5.44
N CYS A 150 12.40 -1.96 -6.37
CA CYS A 150 12.70 -1.99 -7.79
C CYS A 150 12.07 -0.75 -8.43
N TYR A 151 12.90 0.16 -8.92
CA TYR A 151 12.44 1.31 -9.69
C TYR A 151 12.95 1.19 -11.14
N PRO A 152 12.11 1.52 -12.14
CA PRO A 152 12.63 1.87 -13.45
C PRO A 152 13.59 3.05 -13.29
N SER A 153 14.78 2.96 -13.90
CA SER A 153 15.84 3.99 -13.81
C SER A 153 15.38 5.37 -14.28
N ASP A 154 14.35 5.39 -15.12
CA ASP A 154 13.58 6.54 -15.57
C ASP A 154 12.45 6.84 -14.57
N ARG A 155 12.80 7.56 -13.50
CA ARG A 155 11.87 8.06 -12.46
C ARG A 155 10.64 8.82 -12.99
N SER A 156 10.59 9.19 -14.27
CA SER A 156 9.47 9.87 -14.92
C SER A 156 8.33 8.95 -15.35
N THR A 157 8.54 7.64 -15.36
CA THR A 157 7.67 6.65 -16.03
C THR A 157 7.56 5.36 -15.22
N ALA A 158 7.63 5.45 -13.88
CA ALA A 158 7.29 4.33 -13.02
C ALA A 158 5.81 3.96 -13.21
N ASP A 159 5.57 3.10 -14.21
CA ASP A 159 4.27 2.56 -14.51
C ASP A 159 3.83 1.74 -13.28
N PRO A 160 2.81 2.20 -12.52
CA PRO A 160 2.44 1.60 -11.24
C PRO A 160 1.94 0.15 -11.37
N LEU A 161 1.83 -0.36 -12.61
CA LEU A 161 1.35 -1.68 -12.94
C LEU A 161 2.42 -2.78 -12.85
N TRP A 162 3.71 -2.41 -12.93
CA TRP A 162 4.82 -3.36 -12.89
C TRP A 162 5.50 -3.37 -11.52
N ARG A 163 5.65 -4.56 -10.93
CA ARG A 163 6.31 -4.78 -9.63
C ARG A 163 7.22 -5.99 -9.66
N VAL A 164 8.28 -5.96 -8.87
CA VAL A 164 9.17 -7.11 -8.69
C VAL A 164 8.84 -7.77 -7.36
N GLU A 165 8.58 -9.06 -7.41
CA GLU A 165 8.30 -9.88 -6.23
C GLU A 165 9.44 -10.87 -6.00
N ALA A 166 9.79 -11.10 -4.74
CA ALA A 166 10.64 -12.24 -4.38
C ALA A 166 9.85 -13.53 -4.62
N PHE A 167 10.39 -14.45 -5.42
CA PHE A 167 9.76 -15.75 -5.66
C PHE A 167 10.33 -16.83 -4.74
N ASP A 168 11.65 -16.87 -4.60
CA ASP A 168 12.35 -17.68 -3.61
C ASP A 168 13.64 -16.98 -3.13
N ASP A 169 14.44 -17.72 -2.35
CA ASP A 169 15.71 -17.24 -1.80
C ASP A 169 16.75 -16.86 -2.89
N ASN A 170 16.51 -17.20 -4.17
CA ASN A 170 17.43 -17.08 -5.30
C ASN A 170 16.83 -16.44 -6.58
N THR A 171 15.56 -16.02 -6.56
CA THR A 171 14.87 -15.51 -7.76
C THR A 171 13.90 -14.38 -7.45
N CYS A 172 13.89 -13.40 -8.35
CA CYS A 172 12.83 -12.40 -8.42
C CYS A 172 11.94 -12.68 -9.63
N VAL A 173 10.67 -12.34 -9.52
CA VAL A 173 9.72 -12.34 -10.64
C VAL A 173 9.22 -10.93 -10.88
N LEU A 174 9.38 -10.46 -12.12
CA LEU A 174 8.76 -9.23 -12.59
C LEU A 174 7.29 -9.53 -12.94
N ARG A 175 6.35 -8.90 -12.23
CA ARG A 175 4.92 -9.02 -12.47
C ARG A 175 4.36 -7.71 -13.02
N GLY A 176 3.64 -7.82 -14.12
CA GLY A 176 2.83 -6.75 -14.70
C GLY A 176 1.52 -7.29 -15.26
N PRO A 177 0.76 -6.45 -15.97
CA PRO A 177 -0.43 -6.86 -16.70
C PRO A 177 -0.09 -7.94 -17.74
N PRO A 178 -0.92 -8.97 -17.91
CA PRO A 178 -0.63 -10.11 -18.79
C PRO A 178 -0.61 -9.72 -20.28
N SER A 179 -1.19 -8.58 -20.66
CA SER A 179 -1.24 -8.07 -22.03
C SER A 179 -0.13 -7.05 -22.35
N GLU A 180 0.76 -6.78 -21.41
CA GLU A 180 1.81 -5.77 -21.56
C GLU A 180 3.20 -6.41 -21.50
N THR A 181 4.16 -5.70 -22.09
CA THR A 181 5.57 -6.06 -22.00
C THR A 181 6.33 -4.92 -21.34
N PHE A 182 7.34 -5.26 -20.55
CA PHE A 182 8.20 -4.31 -19.88
C PHE A 182 9.52 -4.15 -20.65
N SER A 183 9.92 -2.90 -20.84
CA SER A 183 11.23 -2.51 -21.37
C SER A 183 11.80 -1.43 -20.46
N GLY A 184 12.96 -1.68 -19.87
CA GLY A 184 13.55 -0.77 -18.89
C GLY A 184 14.65 -1.40 -18.06
N THR A 185 15.21 -0.60 -17.15
CA THR A 185 16.22 -1.10 -16.20
C THR A 185 15.54 -1.47 -14.90
N VAL A 186 15.72 -2.71 -14.46
CA VAL A 186 15.33 -3.17 -13.12
C VAL A 186 16.56 -3.18 -12.23
N VAL A 187 16.49 -2.44 -11.13
CA VAL A 187 17.53 -2.46 -10.09
C VAL A 187 17.11 -3.45 -9.02
N VAL A 188 17.87 -4.54 -8.86
CA VAL A 188 17.65 -5.48 -7.77
C VAL A 188 18.77 -5.29 -6.75
N THR A 189 18.41 -4.77 -5.59
CA THR A 189 19.32 -4.71 -4.44
C THR A 189 19.16 -5.98 -3.63
N VAL A 190 20.18 -6.82 -3.64
CA VAL A 190 20.23 -8.06 -2.87
C VAL A 190 20.97 -7.79 -1.58
N TYR A 191 20.32 -8.13 -0.47
CA TYR A 191 20.93 -8.01 0.83
C TYR A 191 21.24 -9.37 1.46
N LYS A 192 22.38 -9.47 2.14
CA LYS A 192 22.81 -10.70 2.83
C LYS A 192 22.18 -10.78 4.21
N LYS A 193 21.38 -11.81 4.49
CA LYS A 193 20.87 -12.07 5.85
C LYS A 193 22.05 -12.38 6.79
N LEU A 194 22.21 -11.62 7.86
CA LEU A 194 23.12 -11.98 8.95
C LEU A 194 22.47 -13.11 9.77
N SER A 195 23.16 -14.23 9.92
CA SER A 195 22.75 -15.31 10.83
C SER A 195 23.04 -14.87 12.27
N ASN A 196 22.05 -14.98 13.15
CA ASN A 196 22.26 -14.91 14.61
C ASN A 196 22.96 -16.18 15.10
#